data_AF-A0A660RFW5-F1
#
_entry.id   AF-A0A660RFW5-F1
#
_cell.length_a   1.000
_cell.length_b   1.000
_cell.length_c   1.000
_cell.angle_alpha   90.00
_cell.angle_beta   90.00
_cell.angle_gamma   90.00
#
_symmetry.space_group_name_H-M   'P 1'
#
loop_
_entity.id
_entity.type
_entity.pdbx_description
1 polymer ?
#
loop_
_entity_poly.entity_id
_entity_poly.type
_entity_poly.pdbx_seq_one_letter_code
_entity_poly.pdbx_strand_id
1 'polypeptide(L)'
;MEKKKEVRVLRSGVLVLIVGTNPLPNYVVGKYLKEQGRYDTLVLIYSEKTERQEGTKDYAERIKRLLGVDKFEYLSIEDVGNPKVIRRNLEEGFRDISGEIHLNYTGGTKTMVVQSYNFLREKYRERFESSYLDARTFKLVLDDGTVEPGDGSLREIINVDIDTLLELHLYEKKKIETWSDCEFNKAVDKLKENVIEKGKLDDFLGWIEDPFRVIFKGSGKILEKKNRFIYHIERSDVKGSVKKFNEEKPDFIEKILCAFPQDKRIINDNGTLWKPPDAVTNKQFEGRVKHTVEFLDGKWLEWYVYKELRDKLIIKGLEEGKHFGISLEAKRNGRPFEL
;
A
#
# COMPACT_ATOMS: atom_id res chain seq x y z
N MET A 1 31.55 -7.91 -39.13
CA MET A 1 31.11 -9.29 -38.84
C MET A 1 30.13 -9.20 -37.67
N GLU A 2 28.88 -8.86 -37.97
CA GLU A 2 27.81 -8.77 -36.98
C GLU A 2 27.45 -10.18 -36.52
N LYS A 3 27.59 -10.44 -35.22
CA LYS A 3 27.01 -11.64 -34.60
C LYS A 3 25.50 -11.49 -34.68
N LYS A 4 24.89 -12.19 -35.64
CA LYS A 4 23.44 -12.46 -35.65
C LYS A 4 23.08 -12.97 -34.25
N LYS A 5 22.24 -12.22 -33.52
CA LYS A 5 21.46 -12.78 -32.41
C LYS A 5 20.65 -13.92 -33.02
N GLU A 6 21.04 -15.16 -32.72
CA GLU A 6 20.18 -16.31 -32.94
C GLU A 6 18.87 -16.02 -32.22
N VAL A 7 17.81 -15.79 -32.99
CA VAL A 7 16.44 -15.86 -32.50
C VAL A 7 16.22 -17.32 -32.15
N ARG A 8 16.54 -17.70 -30.91
CA ARG A 8 16.21 -19.00 -30.34
C ARG A 8 14.69 -19.12 -30.47
N VAL A 9 14.23 -20.00 -31.35
CA VAL A 9 12.81 -20.37 -31.43
C VAL A 9 12.41 -20.82 -30.03
N LEU A 10 11.60 -20.01 -29.34
CA LEU A 10 11.17 -20.28 -27.97
C LEU A 10 10.39 -21.59 -27.97
N ARG A 11 10.99 -22.66 -27.42
CA ARG A 11 10.22 -23.84 -27.02
C ARG A 11 9.20 -23.38 -25.97
N SER A 12 7.95 -23.82 -26.10
CA SER A 12 6.92 -23.64 -25.08
C SER A 12 7.41 -24.20 -23.74
N GLY A 13 7.71 -23.32 -22.79
CA GLY A 13 8.12 -23.69 -21.44
C GLY A 13 6.93 -23.79 -20.48
N VAL A 14 7.13 -24.52 -19.39
CA VAL A 14 6.18 -24.61 -18.26
C VAL A 14 6.77 -23.87 -17.07
N LEU A 15 6.03 -22.91 -16.53
CA LEU A 15 6.34 -22.31 -15.24
C LEU A 15 5.57 -23.05 -14.13
N VAL A 16 6.28 -23.58 -13.15
CA VAL A 16 5.71 -24.17 -11.94
C VAL A 16 5.91 -23.20 -10.79
N LEU A 17 4.82 -22.78 -10.14
CA LEU A 17 4.86 -21.91 -8.96
C LEU A 17 4.31 -22.65 -7.75
N ILE A 18 5.03 -22.57 -6.63
CA ILE A 18 4.54 -23.07 -5.34
C ILE A 18 3.85 -21.93 -4.60
N VAL A 19 2.55 -22.07 -4.37
CA VAL A 19 1.70 -21.00 -3.85
C VAL A 19 1.63 -21.04 -2.33
N GLY A 20 2.25 -20.05 -1.69
CA GLY A 20 2.14 -19.78 -0.26
C GLY A 20 1.04 -18.75 0.07
N THR A 21 1.03 -18.27 1.32
CA THR A 21 0.10 -17.23 1.79
C THR A 21 0.45 -15.82 1.32
N ASN A 22 1.69 -15.60 0.87
CA ASN A 22 2.10 -14.38 0.17
C ASN A 22 2.21 -14.68 -1.35
N PRO A 23 1.21 -14.27 -2.16
CA PRO A 23 1.19 -14.52 -3.60
C PRO A 23 2.01 -13.53 -4.43
N LEU A 24 2.47 -12.41 -3.85
CA LEU A 24 3.15 -11.36 -4.60
C LEU A 24 4.42 -11.85 -5.32
N PRO A 25 5.32 -12.63 -4.69
CA PRO A 25 6.49 -13.17 -5.38
C PRO A 25 6.11 -14.00 -6.61
N ASN A 26 5.12 -14.88 -6.49
CA ASN A 26 4.65 -15.72 -7.59
C ASN A 26 4.11 -14.89 -8.75
N TYR A 27 3.34 -13.84 -8.46
CA TYR A 27 2.85 -12.93 -9.49
C TYR A 27 3.99 -12.18 -10.19
N VAL A 28 4.94 -11.62 -9.43
CA VAL A 28 6.08 -10.86 -9.99
C VAL A 28 6.93 -11.75 -10.90
N VAL A 29 7.25 -12.96 -10.45
CA VAL A 29 8.03 -13.92 -11.25
C VAL A 29 7.25 -14.38 -12.48
N GLY A 30 5.98 -14.75 -12.31
CA GLY A 30 5.12 -15.14 -13.43
C GLY A 30 5.01 -14.04 -14.48
N LYS A 31 4.79 -12.80 -14.06
CA LYS A 31 4.67 -11.67 -14.99
C LYS A 31 5.98 -11.41 -15.73
N TYR A 32 7.09 -11.36 -15.01
CA TYR A 32 8.41 -11.18 -15.61
C TYR A 32 8.74 -12.27 -16.64
N LEU A 33 8.65 -13.54 -16.26
CA LEU A 33 8.98 -14.65 -17.17
C LEU A 33 8.01 -14.73 -18.35
N LYS A 34 6.74 -14.35 -18.17
CA LYS A 34 5.75 -14.26 -19.24
C LYS A 34 6.10 -13.16 -20.25
N GLU A 35 6.48 -11.97 -19.77
CA GLU A 35 6.91 -10.85 -20.62
C GLU A 35 8.20 -11.17 -21.39
N GLN A 36 9.07 -12.03 -20.84
CA GLN A 36 10.23 -12.58 -21.54
C GLN A 36 9.89 -13.73 -22.51
N GLY A 37 8.62 -14.16 -22.59
CA GLY A 37 8.17 -15.28 -23.43
C GLY A 37 8.71 -16.65 -23.00
N ARG A 38 9.14 -16.81 -21.74
CA ARG A 38 9.81 -18.04 -21.25
C ARG A 38 8.87 -19.21 -20.99
N TYR A 39 7.57 -18.96 -20.88
CA TYR A 39 6.58 -20.01 -20.69
C TYR A 39 5.25 -19.66 -21.37
N ASP A 40 4.49 -20.68 -21.74
CA ASP A 40 3.12 -20.56 -22.22
C ASP A 40 2.12 -21.35 -21.36
N THR A 41 2.63 -22.20 -20.47
CA THR A 41 1.86 -23.10 -19.59
C THR A 41 2.23 -22.84 -18.13
N LEU A 42 1.22 -22.73 -17.26
CA LEU A 42 1.39 -22.42 -15.84
C LEU A 42 0.88 -23.57 -14.96
N VAL A 43 1.73 -24.12 -14.09
CA VAL A 43 1.32 -25.08 -13.05
C VAL A 43 1.38 -24.40 -11.70
N LEU A 44 0.27 -24.43 -10.97
CA LEU A 44 0.13 -23.81 -9.65
C LEU A 44 -0.06 -24.89 -8.60
N ILE A 45 0.99 -25.13 -7.81
CA ILE A 45 0.96 -26.07 -6.69
C ILE A 45 0.45 -25.31 -5.46
N TYR A 46 -0.66 -25.75 -4.87
CA TYR A 46 -1.32 -25.08 -3.75
C TYR A 46 -1.66 -26.06 -2.62
N SER A 47 -1.85 -25.57 -1.40
CA SER A 47 -2.28 -26.38 -0.26
C SER A 47 -3.79 -26.43 -0.14
N GLU A 48 -4.34 -27.61 0.16
CA GLU A 48 -5.74 -27.73 0.56
C GLU A 48 -5.95 -27.19 1.97
N LYS A 49 -7.17 -26.71 2.27
CA LYS A 49 -7.50 -26.27 3.62
C LYS A 49 -7.82 -27.48 4.49
N THR A 50 -7.18 -27.57 5.66
CA THR A 50 -7.50 -28.56 6.69
C THR A 50 -7.60 -27.90 8.06
N GLU A 51 -7.90 -28.66 9.12
CA GLU A 51 -7.84 -28.14 10.49
C GLU A 51 -6.43 -27.70 10.91
N ARG A 52 -5.38 -28.21 10.23
CA ARG A 52 -3.97 -28.01 10.62
C ARG A 52 -3.19 -27.07 9.70
N GLN A 53 -3.78 -26.66 8.57
CA GLN A 53 -3.11 -25.79 7.60
C GLN A 53 -4.13 -24.90 6.87
N GLU A 54 -3.70 -23.69 6.52
CA GLU A 54 -4.46 -22.84 5.63
C GLU A 54 -4.33 -23.29 4.17
N GLY A 55 -5.43 -23.20 3.43
CA GLY A 55 -5.45 -23.48 2.00
C GLY A 55 -4.97 -22.27 1.20
N THR A 56 -4.26 -22.52 0.09
CA THR A 56 -3.74 -21.45 -0.79
C THR A 56 -4.37 -21.43 -2.18
N LYS A 57 -5.46 -22.17 -2.38
CA LYS A 57 -6.18 -22.25 -3.66
C LYS A 57 -6.65 -20.89 -4.18
N ASP A 58 -7.28 -20.09 -3.33
CA ASP A 58 -7.78 -18.77 -3.71
C ASP A 58 -6.66 -17.86 -4.24
N TYR A 59 -5.47 -17.93 -3.61
CA TYR A 59 -4.30 -17.20 -4.08
C TYR A 59 -3.81 -17.70 -5.45
N ALA A 60 -3.81 -19.02 -5.67
CA ALA A 60 -3.47 -19.61 -6.96
C ALA A 60 -4.42 -19.12 -8.06
N GLU A 61 -5.72 -19.08 -7.77
CA GLU A 61 -6.73 -18.59 -8.72
C GLU A 61 -6.55 -17.11 -9.05
N ARG A 62 -6.19 -16.27 -8.06
CA ARG A 62 -5.86 -14.85 -8.30
C ARG A 62 -4.61 -14.69 -9.15
N ILE A 63 -3.54 -15.43 -8.86
CA ILE A 63 -2.31 -15.42 -9.67
C ILE A 63 -2.62 -15.80 -11.12
N LYS A 64 -3.34 -16.91 -11.35
CA LYS A 64 -3.74 -17.35 -12.69
C LYS A 64 -4.50 -16.25 -13.44
N ARG A 65 -5.50 -15.66 -12.79
CA ARG A 65 -6.37 -14.65 -13.39
C ARG A 65 -5.57 -13.41 -13.78
N LEU A 66 -4.77 -12.88 -12.86
CA LEU A 66 -3.97 -11.66 -13.07
C LEU A 66 -2.83 -11.85 -14.07
N LEU A 67 -2.26 -13.06 -14.16
CA LEU A 67 -1.29 -13.37 -15.20
C LEU A 67 -1.95 -13.57 -16.57
N GLY A 68 -3.24 -13.88 -16.64
CA GLY A 68 -3.96 -14.08 -17.90
C GLY A 68 -3.34 -15.20 -18.75
N VAL A 69 -3.03 -16.34 -18.14
CA VAL A 69 -2.47 -17.51 -18.83
C VAL A 69 -3.59 -18.49 -19.16
N ASP A 70 -3.70 -18.86 -20.43
CA ASP A 70 -4.77 -19.74 -20.92
C ASP A 70 -4.51 -21.22 -20.62
N LYS A 71 -3.26 -21.68 -20.80
CA LYS A 71 -2.85 -23.04 -20.47
C LYS A 71 -2.39 -23.11 -19.03
N PHE A 72 -3.19 -23.71 -18.16
CA PHE A 72 -2.84 -23.82 -16.76
C PHE A 72 -3.32 -25.12 -16.13
N GLU A 73 -2.67 -25.53 -15.05
CA GLU A 73 -3.05 -26.64 -14.19
C GLU A 73 -2.94 -26.24 -12.72
N TYR A 74 -3.91 -26.68 -11.92
CA TYR A 74 -3.85 -26.59 -10.47
C TYR A 74 -3.49 -27.96 -9.90
N LEU A 75 -2.51 -28.01 -9.01
CA LEU A 75 -2.09 -29.22 -8.32
C LEU A 75 -2.24 -29.02 -6.81
N SER A 76 -3.15 -29.77 -6.22
CA SER A 76 -3.46 -29.72 -4.78
C SER A 76 -2.51 -30.58 -3.96
N ILE A 77 -2.03 -30.05 -2.84
CA ILE A 77 -1.30 -30.79 -1.81
C ILE A 77 -2.20 -30.92 -0.58
N GLU A 78 -2.50 -32.16 -0.21
CA GLU A 78 -3.41 -32.46 0.91
C GLU A 78 -2.79 -32.11 2.28
N ASP A 79 -1.53 -32.49 2.51
CA ASP A 79 -0.82 -32.29 3.77
C ASP A 79 0.59 -31.74 3.50
N VAL A 80 0.78 -30.44 3.76
CA VAL A 80 2.06 -29.75 3.50
C VAL A 80 3.14 -30.13 4.51
N GLY A 81 2.80 -30.82 5.59
CA GLY A 81 3.72 -31.31 6.62
C GLY A 81 4.24 -32.72 6.35
N ASN A 82 3.64 -33.45 5.42
CA ASN A 82 3.95 -34.86 5.17
C ASN A 82 4.64 -35.06 3.80
N PRO A 83 5.97 -35.28 3.77
CA PRO A 83 6.72 -35.48 2.53
C PRO A 83 6.18 -36.58 1.61
N LYS A 84 5.68 -37.69 2.18
CA LYS A 84 5.16 -38.83 1.40
C LYS A 84 3.86 -38.47 0.69
N VAL A 85 2.98 -37.73 1.38
CA VAL A 85 1.72 -37.26 0.80
C VAL A 85 1.99 -36.26 -0.32
N ILE A 86 2.91 -35.30 -0.11
CA ILE A 86 3.32 -34.35 -1.14
C ILE A 86 3.85 -35.08 -2.37
N ARG A 87 4.77 -36.04 -2.17
CA ARG A 87 5.35 -36.82 -3.28
C ARG A 87 4.29 -37.60 -4.05
N ARG A 88 3.37 -38.28 -3.36
CA ARG A 88 2.24 -38.99 -3.97
C ARG A 88 1.36 -38.03 -4.79
N ASN A 89 0.96 -36.90 -4.21
CA ASN A 89 0.13 -35.92 -4.91
C ASN A 89 0.82 -35.36 -6.17
N LEU A 90 2.13 -35.15 -6.13
CA LEU A 90 2.92 -34.74 -7.30
C LEU A 90 2.95 -35.84 -8.38
N GLU A 91 3.18 -37.09 -7.99
CA GLU A 91 3.23 -38.23 -8.93
C GLU A 91 1.89 -38.50 -9.60
N GLU A 92 0.78 -38.40 -8.85
CA GLU A 92 -0.58 -38.62 -9.36
C GLU A 92 -1.11 -37.41 -10.15
N GLY A 93 -0.79 -36.19 -9.71
CA GLY A 93 -1.37 -34.95 -10.22
C GLY A 93 -0.57 -34.28 -11.34
N PHE A 94 0.75 -34.47 -11.39
CA PHE A 94 1.61 -33.76 -12.35
C PHE A 94 1.72 -34.54 -13.66
N ARG A 95 1.04 -34.04 -14.70
CA ARG A 95 1.04 -34.65 -16.04
C ARG A 95 2.42 -34.58 -16.69
N ASP A 96 2.69 -35.52 -17.58
CA ASP A 96 3.91 -35.47 -18.39
C ASP A 96 3.81 -34.35 -19.41
N ILE A 97 4.73 -33.39 -19.32
CA ILE A 97 4.77 -32.23 -20.21
C ILE A 97 6.02 -32.29 -21.10
N SER A 98 5.80 -32.07 -22.39
CA SER A 98 6.85 -31.84 -23.36
C SER A 98 7.29 -30.37 -23.29
N GLY A 99 8.54 -30.11 -22.91
CA GLY A 99 9.07 -28.75 -22.81
C GLY A 99 10.10 -28.59 -21.69
N GLU A 100 10.66 -27.38 -21.58
CA GLU A 100 11.48 -26.96 -20.44
C GLU A 100 10.58 -26.66 -19.24
N ILE A 101 10.98 -27.09 -18.05
CA ILE A 101 10.26 -26.90 -16.79
C ILE A 101 11.05 -25.92 -15.93
N HIS A 102 10.45 -24.78 -15.63
CA HIS A 102 11.01 -23.79 -14.72
C HIS A 102 10.23 -23.81 -13.40
N LEU A 103 10.86 -24.25 -12.31
CA LEU A 103 10.29 -24.12 -10.97
C LEU A 103 10.70 -22.79 -10.33
N ASN A 104 9.74 -21.98 -9.88
CA ASN A 104 10.02 -20.95 -8.88
C ASN A 104 9.62 -21.42 -7.48
N TYR A 105 10.59 -21.47 -6.58
CA TYR A 105 10.44 -22.01 -5.23
C TYR A 105 10.45 -20.94 -4.13
N THR A 106 10.06 -19.70 -4.46
CA THR A 106 9.98 -18.61 -3.46
C THR A 106 8.84 -18.82 -2.45
N GLY A 107 7.73 -19.39 -2.91
CA GLY A 107 6.53 -19.61 -2.10
C GLY A 107 6.39 -21.02 -1.53
N GLY A 108 5.28 -21.24 -0.83
CA GLY A 108 4.96 -22.52 -0.19
C GLY A 108 5.74 -22.80 1.09
N THR A 109 5.50 -23.97 1.68
CA THR A 109 6.28 -24.43 2.84
C THR A 109 7.62 -25.02 2.36
N LYS A 110 8.61 -25.05 3.26
CA LYS A 110 9.91 -25.69 2.97
C LYS A 110 9.75 -27.14 2.51
N THR A 111 8.82 -27.88 3.10
CA THR A 111 8.55 -29.27 2.72
C THR A 111 8.00 -29.36 1.30
N MET A 112 7.03 -28.50 0.92
CA MET A 112 6.53 -28.44 -0.46
C MET A 112 7.65 -28.12 -1.44
N VAL A 113 8.50 -27.14 -1.11
CA VAL A 113 9.66 -26.74 -1.93
C VAL A 113 10.59 -27.93 -2.17
N VAL A 114 11.08 -28.57 -1.10
CA VAL A 114 12.03 -29.70 -1.21
C VAL A 114 11.45 -30.85 -2.03
N GLN A 115 10.19 -31.24 -1.76
CA GLN A 115 9.58 -32.36 -2.46
C GLN A 115 9.27 -32.04 -3.93
N SER A 116 8.77 -30.84 -4.23
CA SER A 116 8.48 -30.42 -5.61
C SER A 116 9.76 -30.28 -6.42
N TYR A 117 10.80 -29.68 -5.84
CA TYR A 117 12.12 -29.57 -6.47
C TYR A 117 12.69 -30.94 -6.83
N ASN A 118 12.76 -31.86 -5.85
CA ASN A 118 13.33 -33.19 -6.07
C ASN A 118 12.54 -33.97 -7.13
N PHE A 119 11.20 -33.96 -7.03
CA PHE A 119 10.33 -34.62 -8.00
C PHE A 119 10.55 -34.10 -9.43
N LEU A 120 10.51 -32.78 -9.63
CA LEU A 120 10.66 -32.19 -10.96
C LEU A 120 12.06 -32.39 -11.52
N ARG A 121 13.10 -32.24 -10.69
CA ARG A 121 14.49 -32.46 -11.09
C ARG A 121 14.74 -33.91 -11.52
N GLU A 122 14.25 -34.89 -10.75
CA GLU A 122 14.37 -36.32 -11.08
C GLU A 122 13.65 -36.67 -12.39
N LYS A 123 12.44 -36.12 -12.57
CA LYS A 123 11.57 -36.41 -13.70
C LYS A 123 12.03 -35.76 -15.01
N TYR A 124 12.51 -34.51 -14.95
CA TYR A 124 12.79 -33.70 -16.14
C TYR A 124 14.29 -33.52 -16.45
N ARG A 125 15.19 -33.76 -15.48
CA ARG A 125 16.65 -33.76 -15.64
C ARG A 125 17.17 -32.52 -16.35
N GLU A 126 17.78 -32.66 -17.53
CA GLU A 126 18.35 -31.56 -18.32
C GLU A 126 17.31 -30.53 -18.78
N ARG A 127 16.01 -30.86 -18.71
CA ARG A 127 14.91 -29.94 -19.01
C ARG A 127 14.40 -29.17 -17.79
N PHE A 128 15.05 -29.32 -16.64
CA PHE A 128 14.64 -28.70 -15.39
C PHE A 128 15.56 -27.52 -15.06
N GLU A 129 14.93 -26.37 -14.84
CA GLU A 129 15.55 -25.16 -14.30
C GLU A 129 14.77 -24.72 -13.08
N SER A 130 15.42 -24.03 -12.16
CA SER A 130 14.74 -23.49 -11.00
C SER A 130 15.33 -22.19 -10.52
N SER A 131 14.50 -21.41 -9.83
CA SER A 131 14.87 -20.10 -9.31
C SER A 131 14.11 -19.75 -8.03
N TYR A 132 14.61 -18.74 -7.32
CA TYR A 132 13.84 -18.02 -6.30
C TYR A 132 13.98 -16.52 -6.50
N LEU A 133 12.98 -15.77 -6.03
CA LEU A 133 13.03 -14.32 -5.95
C LEU A 133 13.70 -13.92 -4.62
N ASP A 134 14.89 -13.34 -4.69
CA ASP A 134 15.58 -12.84 -3.52
C ASP A 134 14.95 -11.52 -3.04
N ALA A 135 14.44 -11.51 -1.82
CA ALA A 135 13.79 -10.34 -1.22
C ALA A 135 14.76 -9.20 -0.88
N ARG A 136 16.09 -9.44 -0.90
CA ARG A 136 17.09 -8.40 -0.62
C ARG A 136 17.48 -7.63 -1.87
N THR A 137 17.75 -8.34 -2.96
CA THR A 137 18.17 -7.75 -4.23
C THR A 137 17.02 -7.52 -5.21
N PHE A 138 15.86 -8.14 -4.96
CA PHE A 138 14.68 -8.09 -5.84
C PHE A 138 14.99 -8.62 -7.24
N LYS A 139 15.78 -9.69 -7.28
CA LYS A 139 16.21 -10.41 -8.47
C LYS A 139 15.84 -11.88 -8.36
N LEU A 140 15.62 -12.51 -9.51
CA LEU A 140 15.58 -13.95 -9.65
C LEU A 140 17.00 -14.51 -9.61
N VAL A 141 17.22 -15.50 -8.75
CA VAL A 141 18.48 -16.25 -8.68
C VAL A 141 18.20 -17.67 -9.11
N LEU A 142 18.89 -18.13 -10.15
CA LEU A 142 18.81 -19.48 -10.69
C LEU A 142 19.81 -20.40 -9.97
N ASP A 143 19.57 -21.70 -10.05
CA ASP A 143 20.40 -22.73 -9.42
C ASP A 143 21.86 -22.75 -9.93
N ASP A 144 22.10 -22.34 -11.17
CA ASP A 144 23.44 -22.21 -11.76
C ASP A 144 24.19 -20.94 -11.31
N GLY A 145 23.56 -20.12 -10.46
CA GLY A 145 24.08 -18.84 -9.99
C GLY A 145 23.77 -17.66 -10.91
N THR A 146 23.09 -17.88 -12.03
CA THR A 146 22.62 -16.80 -12.89
C THR A 146 21.62 -15.92 -12.15
N VAL A 147 21.73 -14.60 -12.33
CA VAL A 147 20.87 -13.62 -11.68
C VAL A 147 20.15 -12.77 -12.73
N GLU A 148 18.83 -12.66 -12.60
CA GLU A 148 17.95 -11.93 -13.52
C GLU A 148 17.08 -10.90 -12.78
N PRO A 149 16.93 -9.67 -13.30
CA PRO A 149 17.64 -9.11 -14.45
C PRO A 149 19.13 -8.88 -14.14
N GLY A 150 19.96 -8.98 -15.18
CA GLY A 150 21.40 -8.75 -15.05
C GLY A 150 21.75 -7.35 -14.55
N ASP A 151 20.94 -6.35 -14.91
CA ASP A 151 21.04 -4.97 -14.42
C ASP A 151 19.71 -4.51 -13.79
N GLY A 152 19.76 -3.54 -12.88
CA GLY A 152 18.59 -3.03 -12.16
C GLY A 152 17.98 -4.07 -11.21
N SER A 153 16.67 -3.98 -10.97
CA SER A 153 15.90 -4.97 -10.21
C SER A 153 14.49 -5.15 -10.75
N LEU A 154 13.79 -6.23 -10.35
CA LEU A 154 12.41 -6.46 -10.79
C LEU A 154 11.42 -5.38 -10.36
N ARG A 155 11.76 -4.56 -9.35
CA ARG A 155 10.94 -3.41 -8.93
C ARG A 155 10.89 -2.29 -9.97
N GLU A 156 11.86 -2.25 -10.88
CA GLU A 156 11.94 -1.26 -11.96
C GLU A 156 11.24 -1.76 -13.24
N ILE A 157 11.09 -3.08 -13.36
CA ILE A 157 10.50 -3.74 -14.55
C ILE A 157 9.02 -4.01 -14.31
N ILE A 158 8.68 -4.55 -13.14
CA ILE A 158 7.33 -5.01 -12.82
C ILE A 158 6.63 -3.99 -11.90
N ASN A 159 5.82 -3.13 -12.51
CA ASN A 159 4.90 -2.28 -11.78
C ASN A 159 3.69 -3.09 -11.31
N VAL A 160 3.42 -3.02 -10.00
CA VAL A 160 2.26 -3.62 -9.34
C VAL A 160 1.42 -2.47 -8.79
N ASP A 161 0.21 -2.31 -9.31
CA ASP A 161 -0.74 -1.33 -8.79
C ASP A 161 -1.48 -1.85 -7.55
N ILE A 162 -2.13 -0.94 -6.82
CA ILE A 162 -2.83 -1.24 -5.57
C ILE A 162 -3.96 -2.24 -5.82
N ASP A 163 -4.65 -2.14 -6.96
CA ASP A 163 -5.77 -3.02 -7.28
C ASP A 163 -5.28 -4.46 -7.48
N THR A 164 -4.18 -4.65 -8.22
CA THR A 164 -3.49 -5.93 -8.38
C THR A 164 -3.01 -6.46 -7.02
N LEU A 165 -2.39 -5.61 -6.19
CA LEU A 165 -1.88 -6.02 -4.88
C LEU A 165 -3.02 -6.50 -3.96
N LEU A 166 -4.12 -5.76 -3.89
CA LEU A 166 -5.29 -6.11 -3.09
C LEU A 166 -5.96 -7.37 -3.63
N GLU A 167 -6.13 -7.48 -4.95
CA GLU A 167 -6.73 -8.63 -5.61
C GLU A 167 -5.95 -9.91 -5.31
N LEU A 168 -4.62 -9.86 -5.41
CA LEU A 168 -3.73 -10.95 -5.03
C LEU A 168 -3.98 -11.40 -3.58
N HIS A 169 -4.14 -10.45 -2.66
CA HIS A 169 -4.32 -10.71 -1.23
C HIS A 169 -5.78 -10.93 -0.81
N LEU A 170 -6.69 -11.09 -1.79
CA LEU A 170 -8.12 -11.35 -1.58
C LEU A 170 -8.86 -10.19 -0.88
N TYR A 171 -8.36 -8.98 -1.05
CA TYR A 171 -9.00 -7.76 -0.59
C TYR A 171 -9.82 -7.09 -1.69
N GLU A 172 -10.93 -6.48 -1.29
CA GLU A 172 -11.74 -5.58 -2.11
C GLU A 172 -11.40 -4.14 -1.73
N LYS A 173 -10.99 -3.33 -2.71
CA LYS A 173 -10.76 -1.89 -2.54
C LYS A 173 -12.10 -1.19 -2.28
N LYS A 174 -12.15 -0.36 -1.24
CA LYS A 174 -13.31 0.47 -0.90
C LYS A 174 -13.06 1.93 -1.23
N LYS A 175 -11.89 2.44 -0.86
CA LYS A 175 -11.53 3.84 -1.08
C LYS A 175 -10.02 3.99 -1.14
N ILE A 176 -9.56 4.89 -1.99
CA ILE A 176 -8.22 5.44 -1.91
C ILE A 176 -8.33 6.97 -1.93
N GLU A 177 -7.71 7.62 -0.95
CA GLU A 177 -7.62 9.07 -0.92
C GLU A 177 -6.34 9.53 -1.60
N THR A 178 -6.44 10.66 -2.30
CA THR A 178 -5.41 11.28 -3.12
C THR A 178 -5.34 12.78 -2.82
N TRP A 179 -4.40 13.49 -3.44
CA TRP A 179 -4.24 14.92 -3.22
C TRP A 179 -5.51 15.73 -3.56
N SER A 180 -6.29 15.30 -4.55
CA SER A 180 -7.55 15.96 -4.91
C SER A 180 -8.62 15.85 -3.81
N ASP A 181 -8.50 14.90 -2.89
CA ASP A 181 -9.42 14.73 -1.77
C ASP A 181 -9.06 15.64 -0.57
N CYS A 182 -7.89 16.32 -0.61
CA CYS A 182 -7.47 17.23 0.43
C CYS A 182 -8.28 18.55 0.38
N GLU A 183 -9.32 18.66 1.20
CA GLU A 183 -10.11 19.90 1.34
C GLU A 183 -9.27 21.11 1.83
N PHE A 184 -8.09 20.86 2.40
CA PHE A 184 -7.19 21.86 2.98
C PHE A 184 -5.86 22.00 2.24
N ASN A 185 -5.79 21.64 0.96
CA ASN A 185 -4.57 21.74 0.15
C ASN A 185 -3.90 23.12 0.19
N LYS A 186 -4.67 24.21 0.15
CA LYS A 186 -4.15 25.59 0.28
C LYS A 186 -3.53 25.86 1.64
N ALA A 187 -4.06 25.27 2.71
CA ALA A 187 -3.48 25.38 4.04
C ALA A 187 -2.17 24.60 4.15
N VAL A 188 -2.07 23.42 3.52
CA VAL A 188 -0.80 22.67 3.39
C VAL A 188 0.25 23.52 2.67
N ASP A 189 -0.12 24.22 1.59
CA ASP A 189 0.79 25.12 0.86
C ASP A 189 1.31 26.24 1.77
N LYS A 190 0.42 26.87 2.54
CA LYS A 190 0.84 27.93 3.48
C LYS A 190 1.68 27.42 4.63
N LEU A 191 1.43 26.19 5.11
CA LEU A 191 2.29 25.53 6.10
C LEU A 191 3.69 25.31 5.55
N LYS A 192 3.82 24.78 4.32
CA LYS A 192 5.12 24.63 3.66
C LYS A 192 5.86 25.96 3.55
N GLU A 193 5.23 26.96 2.92
CA GLU A 193 5.83 28.27 2.62
C GLU A 193 6.21 29.07 3.87
N ASN A 194 5.42 28.96 4.95
CA ASN A 194 5.53 29.86 6.09
C ASN A 194 6.04 29.21 7.37
N VAL A 195 5.98 27.89 7.48
CA VAL A 195 6.50 27.12 8.62
C VAL A 195 7.76 26.38 8.21
N ILE A 196 7.67 25.48 7.24
CA ILE A 196 8.77 24.56 6.93
C ILE A 196 9.95 25.28 6.27
N GLU A 197 9.70 26.00 5.18
CA GLU A 197 10.74 26.69 4.41
C GLU A 197 11.38 27.86 5.19
N LYS A 198 10.70 28.35 6.23
CA LYS A 198 11.17 29.44 7.09
C LYS A 198 11.73 28.97 8.43
N GLY A 199 11.80 27.65 8.67
CA GLY A 199 12.33 27.10 9.92
C GLY A 199 11.53 27.47 11.17
N LYS A 200 10.21 27.67 11.05
CA LYS A 200 9.31 28.07 12.17
C LYS A 200 8.53 26.91 12.77
N LEU A 201 9.03 25.68 12.66
CA LEU A 201 8.31 24.50 13.12
C LEU A 201 8.05 24.55 14.63
N ASP A 202 9.06 24.92 15.43
CA ASP A 202 8.92 25.00 16.88
C ASP A 202 7.93 26.11 17.30
N ASP A 203 7.96 27.26 16.64
CA ASP A 203 6.98 28.34 16.86
C ASP A 203 5.56 27.88 16.53
N PHE A 204 5.39 27.16 15.41
CA PHE A 204 4.10 26.62 14.99
C PHE A 204 3.58 25.59 15.99
N LEU A 205 4.41 24.63 16.39
CA LEU A 205 4.03 23.61 17.36
C LEU A 205 3.75 24.22 18.74
N GLY A 206 4.52 25.21 19.17
CA GLY A 206 4.26 25.98 20.38
C GLY A 206 2.89 26.66 20.35
N TRP A 207 2.54 27.30 19.22
CA TRP A 207 1.21 27.89 19.03
C TRP A 207 0.09 26.83 18.97
N ILE A 208 0.37 25.65 18.42
CA ILE A 208 -0.56 24.51 18.44
C ILE A 208 -0.83 24.06 19.89
N GLU A 209 0.19 23.97 20.74
CA GLU A 209 0.00 23.63 22.15
C GLU A 209 -0.79 24.72 22.91
N ASP A 210 -0.36 25.98 22.82
CA ASP A 210 -1.04 27.14 23.40
C ASP A 210 -0.85 28.34 22.47
N PRO A 211 -1.93 28.87 21.86
CA PRO A 211 -3.30 28.79 22.35
C PRO A 211 -4.22 27.74 21.74
N PHE A 212 -3.84 27.10 20.64
CA PHE A 212 -4.80 26.38 19.82
C PHE A 212 -5.47 25.19 20.53
N ARG A 213 -4.70 24.23 21.05
CA ARG A 213 -5.25 23.07 21.77
C ARG A 213 -6.00 23.48 23.02
N VAL A 214 -5.52 24.47 23.77
CA VAL A 214 -6.22 24.98 24.96
C VAL A 214 -7.62 25.49 24.61
N ILE A 215 -7.78 26.16 23.47
CA ILE A 215 -9.07 26.68 23.00
C ILE A 215 -9.99 25.57 22.48
N PHE A 216 -9.47 24.67 21.64
CA PHE A 216 -10.31 23.74 20.86
C PHE A 216 -10.41 22.34 21.45
N LYS A 217 -9.52 21.94 22.36
CA LYS A 217 -9.48 20.61 22.99
C LYS A 217 -9.52 20.75 24.51
N GLY A 218 -10.71 20.58 25.10
CA GLY A 218 -10.91 20.68 26.56
C GLY A 218 -10.15 19.60 27.34
N SER A 219 -10.80 18.54 27.77
CA SER A 219 -10.13 17.39 28.43
C SER A 219 -9.42 16.49 27.39
N GLY A 220 -8.60 17.08 26.52
CA GLY A 220 -7.88 16.39 25.44
C GLY A 220 -8.72 16.00 24.22
N LYS A 221 -10.04 16.25 24.24
CA LYS A 221 -10.96 15.97 23.14
C LYS A 221 -11.45 17.26 22.50
N ILE A 222 -11.68 17.22 21.18
CA ILE A 222 -12.21 18.34 20.41
C ILE A 222 -13.59 18.74 20.96
N LEU A 223 -13.79 20.03 21.14
CA LEU A 223 -15.05 20.60 21.58
C LEU A 223 -16.01 20.72 20.39
N GLU A 224 -16.76 19.67 20.12
CA GLU A 224 -17.68 19.59 18.97
C GLU A 224 -19.08 20.19 19.22
N LYS A 225 -19.41 20.54 20.47
CA LYS A 225 -20.72 21.11 20.83
C LYS A 225 -20.62 22.61 21.02
N LYS A 226 -21.45 23.37 20.29
CA LYS A 226 -21.45 24.85 20.28
C LYS A 226 -21.45 25.45 21.69
N ASN A 227 -22.45 25.11 22.50
CA ASN A 227 -22.60 25.72 23.83
C ASN A 227 -21.46 25.34 24.78
N ARG A 228 -20.89 24.14 24.63
CA ARG A 228 -19.72 23.74 25.42
C ARG A 228 -18.48 24.53 25.01
N PHE A 229 -18.28 24.74 23.72
CA PHE A 229 -17.19 25.57 23.20
C PHE A 229 -17.31 27.02 23.68
N ILE A 230 -18.48 27.65 23.55
CA ILE A 230 -18.73 29.02 24.03
C ILE A 230 -18.45 29.12 25.53
N TYR A 231 -18.98 28.19 26.33
CA TYR A 231 -18.70 28.17 27.77
C TYR A 231 -17.21 28.01 28.08
N HIS A 232 -16.53 27.13 27.34
CA HIS A 232 -15.10 26.84 27.55
C HIS A 232 -14.20 28.04 27.30
N ILE A 233 -14.41 28.78 26.21
CA ILE A 233 -13.59 29.94 25.87
C ILE A 233 -13.81 31.15 26.80
N GLU A 234 -14.90 31.15 27.58
CA GLU A 234 -15.19 32.18 28.58
C GLU A 234 -14.67 31.84 29.99
N ARG A 235 -14.07 30.66 30.18
CA ARG A 235 -13.46 30.30 31.46
C ARG A 235 -12.20 31.12 31.72
N SER A 236 -12.00 31.52 32.98
CA SER A 236 -10.84 32.34 33.39
C SER A 236 -9.49 31.73 33.01
N ASP A 237 -9.36 30.41 33.10
CA ASP A 237 -8.14 29.66 32.76
C ASP A 237 -7.88 29.54 31.25
N VAL A 238 -8.89 29.81 30.41
CA VAL A 238 -8.79 29.74 28.93
C VAL A 238 -8.68 31.14 28.30
N LYS A 239 -9.18 32.19 28.98
CA LYS A 239 -9.15 33.58 28.49
C LYS A 239 -7.75 34.05 28.10
N GLY A 240 -6.71 33.60 28.79
CA GLY A 240 -5.32 33.90 28.42
C GLY A 240 -4.96 33.40 27.02
N SER A 241 -5.28 32.14 26.71
CA SER A 241 -5.08 31.57 25.37
C SER A 241 -5.95 32.24 24.31
N VAL A 242 -7.19 32.60 24.62
CA VAL A 242 -8.05 33.37 23.69
C VAL A 242 -7.43 34.74 23.37
N LYS A 243 -6.86 35.41 24.37
CA LYS A 243 -6.12 36.67 24.16
C LYS A 243 -4.91 36.44 23.25
N LYS A 244 -4.08 35.43 23.54
CA LYS A 244 -2.93 35.05 22.69
C LYS A 244 -3.34 34.80 21.23
N PHE A 245 -4.45 34.09 21.03
CA PHE A 245 -4.98 33.79 19.70
C PHE A 245 -5.42 35.05 18.93
N ASN A 246 -6.04 36.01 19.63
CA ASN A 246 -6.57 37.21 19.00
C ASN A 246 -5.51 38.28 18.78
N GLU A 247 -4.62 38.48 19.75
CA GLU A 247 -3.74 39.66 19.85
C GLU A 247 -2.26 39.33 19.62
N GLU A 248 -1.82 38.10 19.94
CA GLU A 248 -0.40 37.70 19.91
C GLU A 248 -0.12 36.64 18.83
N LYS A 249 -1.11 36.34 17.98
CA LYS A 249 -1.00 35.36 16.91
C LYS A 249 0.03 35.83 15.87
N PRO A 250 1.08 35.02 15.58
CA PRO A 250 2.05 35.38 14.55
C PRO A 250 1.42 35.49 13.15
N ASP A 251 1.90 36.44 12.34
CA ASP A 251 1.43 36.67 10.96
C ASP A 251 1.40 35.41 10.09
N PHE A 252 2.38 34.52 10.30
CA PHE A 252 2.47 33.28 9.53
C PHE A 252 1.35 32.29 9.86
N ILE A 253 0.88 32.29 11.11
CA ILE A 253 -0.29 31.52 11.53
C ILE A 253 -1.55 32.09 10.88
N GLU A 254 -1.70 33.42 10.87
CA GLU A 254 -2.85 34.07 10.23
C GLU A 254 -2.96 33.71 8.74
N LYS A 255 -1.82 33.73 8.02
CA LYS A 255 -1.77 33.28 6.62
C LYS A 255 -2.25 31.85 6.41
N ILE A 256 -1.94 30.94 7.34
CA ILE A 256 -2.40 29.54 7.32
C ILE A 256 -3.92 29.49 7.57
N LEU A 257 -4.40 30.18 8.61
CA LEU A 257 -5.82 30.17 8.98
C LEU A 257 -6.71 30.79 7.88
N CYS A 258 -6.21 31.82 7.18
CA CYS A 258 -6.88 32.43 6.04
C CYS A 258 -6.96 31.50 4.81
N ALA A 259 -6.10 30.47 4.72
CA ALA A 259 -6.09 29.55 3.59
C ALA A 259 -7.18 28.47 3.65
N PHE A 260 -7.81 28.28 4.82
CA PHE A 260 -8.94 27.36 4.95
C PHE A 260 -10.16 27.86 4.14
N PRO A 261 -10.99 26.93 3.61
CA PRO A 261 -12.30 27.26 3.04
C PRO A 261 -13.16 28.09 4.02
N GLN A 262 -13.94 29.04 3.51
CA GLN A 262 -14.67 30.01 4.34
C GLN A 262 -15.65 29.34 5.33
N ASP A 263 -16.28 28.24 4.94
CA ASP A 263 -17.16 27.44 5.80
C ASP A 263 -16.39 26.62 6.87
N LYS A 264 -15.07 26.51 6.75
CA LYS A 264 -14.17 25.77 7.66
C LYS A 264 -13.25 26.68 8.48
N ARG A 265 -13.17 27.96 8.17
CA ARG A 265 -12.34 28.94 8.91
C ARG A 265 -12.78 29.05 10.37
N ILE A 266 -11.80 29.05 11.25
CA ILE A 266 -11.94 29.28 12.70
C ILE A 266 -11.57 30.70 13.11
N ILE A 267 -11.41 31.60 12.13
CA ILE A 267 -11.18 33.03 12.32
C ILE A 267 -12.21 33.84 11.55
N ASN A 268 -12.50 35.03 12.05
CA ASN A 268 -13.26 36.07 11.35
C ASN A 268 -12.37 36.78 10.32
N ASP A 269 -12.98 37.62 9.47
CA ASP A 269 -12.24 38.39 8.45
C ASP A 269 -11.25 39.40 9.05
N ASN A 270 -11.44 39.78 10.31
CA ASN A 270 -10.51 40.62 11.07
C ASN A 270 -9.40 39.83 11.79
N GLY A 271 -9.24 38.53 11.50
CA GLY A 271 -8.20 37.68 12.07
C GLY A 271 -8.46 37.15 13.49
N THR A 272 -9.54 37.57 14.15
CA THR A 272 -9.88 37.12 15.51
C THR A 272 -10.57 35.76 15.52
N LEU A 273 -10.55 35.05 16.65
CA LEU A 273 -11.24 33.79 16.88
C LEU A 273 -12.72 33.89 16.48
N TRP A 274 -13.15 32.99 15.59
CA TRP A 274 -14.55 32.89 15.23
C TRP A 274 -15.36 32.33 16.40
N LYS A 275 -16.35 33.09 16.87
CA LYS A 275 -17.35 32.65 17.84
C LYS A 275 -18.66 32.34 17.08
N PRO A 276 -19.26 31.14 17.26
CA PRO A 276 -20.48 30.78 16.54
C PRO A 276 -21.66 31.67 16.92
N PRO A 277 -22.34 32.33 15.96
CA PRO A 277 -23.59 33.04 16.22
C PRO A 277 -24.70 32.14 16.78
N ASP A 278 -25.72 32.73 17.39
CA ASP A 278 -26.85 31.99 17.96
C ASP A 278 -27.58 31.11 16.94
N ALA A 279 -27.70 31.57 15.69
CA ALA A 279 -28.33 30.85 14.59
C ALA A 279 -27.57 29.57 14.16
N VAL A 280 -26.29 29.41 14.52
CA VAL A 280 -25.51 28.22 14.17
C VAL A 280 -25.96 27.03 15.01
N THR A 281 -26.29 25.94 14.33
CA THR A 281 -26.63 24.66 14.96
C THR A 281 -25.37 23.89 15.41
N ASN A 282 -25.52 22.93 16.32
CA ASN A 282 -24.40 22.05 16.71
C ASN A 282 -23.77 21.33 15.51
N LYS A 283 -24.58 20.87 14.55
CA LYS A 283 -24.09 20.16 13.35
C LYS A 283 -23.25 21.07 12.46
N GLN A 284 -23.68 22.32 12.25
CA GLN A 284 -22.91 23.29 11.47
C GLN A 284 -21.61 23.68 12.18
N PHE A 285 -21.65 23.87 13.50
CA PHE A 285 -20.48 24.15 14.31
C PHE A 285 -19.47 22.98 14.25
N GLU A 286 -19.93 21.74 14.49
CA GLU A 286 -19.10 20.55 14.37
C GLU A 286 -18.47 20.45 12.99
N GLY A 287 -19.27 20.58 11.92
CA GLY A 287 -18.78 20.51 10.55
C GLY A 287 -17.74 21.57 10.19
N ARG A 288 -17.78 22.76 10.83
CA ARG A 288 -16.78 23.81 10.66
C ARG A 288 -15.51 23.55 11.48
N VAL A 289 -15.66 23.16 12.75
CA VAL A 289 -14.55 23.10 13.70
C VAL A 289 -13.80 21.77 13.64
N LYS A 290 -14.51 20.65 13.59
CA LYS A 290 -13.92 19.31 13.78
C LYS A 290 -12.79 19.03 12.81
N HIS A 291 -13.05 19.12 11.50
CA HIS A 291 -12.07 18.79 10.48
C HIS A 291 -10.88 19.76 10.49
N THR A 292 -11.14 21.06 10.65
CA THR A 292 -10.10 22.08 10.76
C THR A 292 -9.19 21.83 11.96
N VAL A 293 -9.78 21.46 13.10
CA VAL A 293 -9.04 21.17 14.32
C VAL A 293 -8.22 19.90 14.16
N GLU A 294 -8.81 18.80 13.71
CA GLU A 294 -8.08 17.54 13.44
C GLU A 294 -6.92 17.74 12.45
N PHE A 295 -7.13 18.59 11.44
CA PHE A 295 -6.10 18.89 10.46
C PHE A 295 -4.91 19.60 11.09
N LEU A 296 -5.13 20.74 11.75
CA LEU A 296 -4.05 21.50 12.39
C LEU A 296 -3.39 20.73 13.55
N ASP A 297 -4.15 19.84 14.20
CA ASP A 297 -3.69 19.05 15.34
C ASP A 297 -2.84 17.83 14.94
N GLY A 298 -2.70 17.53 13.65
CA GLY A 298 -1.77 16.51 13.18
C GLY A 298 -1.88 16.11 11.72
N LYS A 299 -3.11 16.03 11.16
CA LYS A 299 -3.28 15.50 9.78
C LYS A 299 -2.60 16.37 8.71
N TRP A 300 -2.32 17.64 9.01
CA TRP A 300 -1.56 18.51 8.11
C TRP A 300 -0.19 17.93 7.73
N LEU A 301 0.46 17.23 8.66
CA LEU A 301 1.78 16.64 8.45
C LEU A 301 1.68 15.46 7.48
N GLU A 302 0.65 14.62 7.61
CA GLU A 302 0.38 13.52 6.68
C GLU A 302 0.21 14.04 5.26
N TRP A 303 -0.63 15.07 5.07
CA TRP A 303 -0.84 15.70 3.77
C TRP A 303 0.40 16.41 3.22
N TYR A 304 1.18 17.06 4.09
CA TYR A 304 2.45 17.68 3.69
C TYR A 304 3.45 16.64 3.19
N VAL A 305 3.69 15.57 3.97
CA VAL A 305 4.60 14.48 3.58
C VAL A 305 4.11 13.80 2.32
N TYR A 306 2.80 13.55 2.21
CA TYR A 306 2.19 12.98 1.03
C TYR A 306 2.47 13.83 -0.21
N LYS A 307 2.28 15.15 -0.14
CA LYS A 307 2.58 16.06 -1.25
C LYS A 307 4.05 16.01 -1.67
N GLU A 308 4.98 16.02 -0.71
CA GLU A 308 6.41 15.96 -0.98
C GLU A 308 6.86 14.64 -1.62
N LEU A 309 6.19 13.53 -1.29
CA LEU A 309 6.42 12.23 -1.91
C LEU A 309 5.75 12.11 -3.27
N ARG A 310 4.51 12.58 -3.39
CA ARG A 310 3.68 12.51 -4.59
C ARG A 310 4.44 13.01 -5.82
N ASP A 311 5.01 14.20 -5.76
CA ASP A 311 5.68 14.80 -6.92
C ASP A 311 6.90 13.95 -7.36
N LYS A 312 7.63 13.38 -6.39
CA LYS A 312 8.76 12.46 -6.66
C LYS A 312 8.30 11.13 -7.26
N LEU A 313 7.17 10.61 -6.81
CA LEU A 313 6.60 9.34 -7.31
C LEU A 313 6.07 9.50 -8.74
N ILE A 314 5.43 10.64 -9.05
CA ILE A 314 4.98 10.97 -10.41
C ILE A 314 6.18 11.07 -11.37
N ILE A 315 7.27 11.71 -10.96
CA ILE A 315 8.51 11.78 -11.76
C ILE A 315 9.09 10.38 -12.04
N LYS A 316 8.90 9.42 -11.12
CA LYS A 316 9.26 8.01 -11.31
C LYS A 316 8.29 7.21 -12.20
N GLY A 317 7.28 7.87 -12.78
CA GLY A 317 6.28 7.23 -13.64
C GLY A 317 5.17 6.51 -12.90
N LEU A 318 5.02 6.73 -11.58
CA LEU A 318 3.91 6.17 -10.81
C LEU A 318 2.68 7.08 -10.89
N GLU A 319 1.53 6.46 -11.10
CA GLU A 319 0.22 7.14 -11.16
C GLU A 319 -0.46 7.18 -9.78
N GLU A 320 -0.88 8.37 -9.35
CA GLU A 320 -1.66 8.62 -8.12
C GLU A 320 -3.03 7.93 -8.20
N GLY A 321 -3.54 7.38 -7.08
CA GLY A 321 -4.79 6.62 -7.02
C GLY A 321 -4.72 5.19 -7.56
N LYS A 322 -3.71 4.89 -8.38
CA LYS A 322 -3.42 3.56 -8.93
C LYS A 322 -2.27 2.88 -8.22
N HIS A 323 -1.12 3.54 -8.10
CA HIS A 323 0.09 2.98 -7.48
C HIS A 323 0.33 3.49 -6.06
N PHE A 324 -0.14 4.71 -5.74
CA PHE A 324 0.01 5.30 -4.41
C PHE A 324 -1.17 6.22 -4.06
N GLY A 325 -1.39 6.43 -2.77
CA GLY A 325 -2.43 7.27 -2.17
C GLY A 325 -2.07 7.58 -0.72
N ILE A 326 -2.81 8.48 -0.07
CA ILE A 326 -2.54 8.83 1.34
C ILE A 326 -3.23 7.88 2.32
N SER A 327 -4.44 7.42 1.97
CA SER A 327 -5.25 6.54 2.79
C SER A 327 -5.89 5.48 1.91
N LEU A 328 -5.82 4.22 2.35
CA LEU A 328 -6.39 3.07 1.65
C LEU A 328 -7.35 2.33 2.58
N GLU A 329 -8.60 2.24 2.15
CA GLU A 329 -9.59 1.37 2.78
C GLU A 329 -9.84 0.17 1.87
N ALA A 330 -9.59 -1.03 2.40
CA ALA A 330 -9.94 -2.28 1.75
C ALA A 330 -10.52 -3.27 2.76
N LYS A 331 -11.18 -4.33 2.29
CA LYS A 331 -11.77 -5.37 3.15
C LYS A 331 -11.57 -6.76 2.60
N ARG A 332 -11.42 -7.75 3.48
CA ARG A 332 -11.37 -9.18 3.16
C ARG A 332 -12.32 -9.93 4.08
N ASN A 333 -13.29 -10.65 3.51
CA ASN A 333 -14.30 -11.40 4.27
C ASN A 333 -14.98 -10.56 5.37
N GLY A 334 -15.31 -9.30 5.05
CA GLY A 334 -15.92 -8.35 5.98
C GLY A 334 -14.97 -7.71 7.00
N ARG A 335 -13.72 -8.18 7.12
CA ARG A 335 -12.70 -7.59 7.99
C ARG A 335 -11.97 -6.45 7.28
N PRO A 336 -11.63 -5.35 7.99
CA PRO A 336 -10.84 -4.27 7.41
C PRO A 336 -9.45 -4.74 7.01
N PHE A 337 -8.83 -3.98 6.10
CA PHE A 337 -7.43 -4.13 5.75
C PHE A 337 -6.56 -3.89 6.99
N GLU A 338 -5.75 -4.89 7.31
CA GLU A 338 -4.74 -4.83 8.37
C GLU A 338 -3.37 -4.94 7.68
N LEU A 339 -2.48 -3.97 7.95
CA LEU A 339 -1.09 -3.97 7.50
C LEU A 339 -0.21 -4.76 8.46
#